data_AF-A0A920KTR9-F1
#
_entry.id   AF-A0A920KTR9-F1
#
_cell.length_a   1.000
_cell.length_b   1.000
_cell.length_c   1.000
_cell.angle_alpha   90.00
_cell.angle_beta   90.00
_cell.angle_gamma   90.00
#
_symmetry.space_group_name_H-M   'P 1'
#
loop_
_entity.id
_entity.type
_entity.pdbx_description
1 polymer ?
#
loop_
_entity_poly.entity_id
_entity_poly.type
_entity_poly.pdbx_seq_one_letter_code
_entity_poly.pdbx_strand_id
1 'polypeptide(L)'
;MTTQVVNAFFHVFFSLYFLDFSPGAITGILLYLPVNYLIFKSALSEGYVGSTREIGYIFILGLTTFALFEYFGPIVMQISLLLSIIYYFLSVKLIHK
;
A
#
# COMPACT_ATOMS: atom_id res chain seq x y z
N MET A 1 1.63 -2.64 1.02
CA MET A 1 2.26 -2.16 -0.23
C MET A 1 1.74 -0.77 -0.57
N THR A 2 0.50 -0.61 -1.02
CA THR A 2 -0.07 0.71 -1.38
C THR A 2 -0.16 1.72 -0.24
N THR A 3 -0.28 1.27 1.01
CA THR A 3 -0.13 2.13 2.20
C THR A 3 1.24 2.83 2.26
N GLN A 4 2.32 2.20 1.80
CA GLN A 4 3.66 2.81 1.75
C GLN A 4 3.77 3.89 0.67
N VAL A 5 3.14 3.66 -0.49
CA VAL A 5 3.07 4.67 -1.56
C VAL A 5 2.33 5.91 -1.08
N VAL A 6 1.17 5.71 -0.45
CA VAL A 6 0.37 6.80 0.14
C VAL A 6 1.16 7.49 1.25
N ASN A 7 1.85 6.74 2.11
CA ASN A 7 2.70 7.30 3.15
C ASN A 7 3.86 8.14 2.58
N ALA A 8 4.46 7.71 1.47
CA ALA A 8 5.49 8.51 0.79
C ALA A 8 4.93 9.85 0.31
N PHE A 9 3.75 9.85 -0.32
CA PHE A 9 3.08 11.09 -0.73
C PHE A 9 2.71 11.96 0.47
N PHE A 10 2.21 11.37 1.56
CA PHE A 10 1.89 12.06 2.80
C PHE A 10 3.10 12.81 3.35
N HIS A 11 4.23 12.11 3.53
CA HIS A 11 5.45 12.72 4.06
C HIS A 11 6.04 13.78 3.11
N VAL A 12 6.09 13.52 1.80
CA VAL A 12 6.61 14.49 0.83
C VAL A 12 5.75 15.75 0.81
N PHE A 13 4.42 15.59 0.79
CA PHE A 13 3.49 16.71 0.79
C PHE A 13 3.65 17.57 2.05
N PHE A 14 3.57 16.95 3.23
CA PHE A 14 3.63 17.71 4.49
C PHE A 14 5.02 18.28 4.76
N SER A 15 6.10 17.64 4.32
CA SER A 15 7.43 18.23 4.38
C SER A 15 7.56 19.50 3.56
N LEU A 16 6.98 19.52 2.35
CA LEU A 16 6.98 20.73 1.51
C LEU A 16 6.01 21.79 2.04
N TYR A 17 4.83 21.38 2.51
CA TYR A 17 3.78 22.28 3.00
C TYR A 17 4.21 23.04 4.26
N PHE A 18 4.82 22.34 5.23
CA PHE A 18 5.29 22.96 6.47
C PHE A 18 6.76 23.41 6.41
N LEU A 19 7.46 23.15 5.30
CA LEU A 19 8.90 23.37 5.14
C LEU A 19 9.72 22.71 6.26
N ASP A 20 9.25 21.55 6.74
CA ASP A 20 9.87 20.79 7.82
C ASP A 20 10.35 19.41 7.34
N PHE A 21 11.53 19.03 7.79
CA PHE A 21 12.18 17.82 7.35
C PHE A 21 11.49 16.59 7.93
N SER A 22 11.09 15.66 7.05
CA SER A 22 10.61 14.34 7.46
C SER A 22 11.57 13.24 7.00
N PRO A 23 12.12 12.43 7.93
CA PRO A 23 12.83 11.20 7.57
C PRO A 23 11.98 10.25 6.71
N GLY A 24 10.66 10.30 6.89
CA GLY A 24 9.69 9.58 6.08
C GLY A 24 9.66 10.00 4.62
N ALA A 25 9.99 11.26 4.30
CA ALA A 25 10.05 11.75 2.92
C ALA A 25 11.24 11.13 2.16
N ILE A 26 12.43 11.07 2.79
CA ILE A 26 13.60 10.40 2.20
C ILE A 26 13.31 8.92 1.98
N THR A 27 12.82 8.23 3.01
CA THR A 27 12.49 6.80 2.94
C THR A 27 11.42 6.54 1.88
N GLY A 28 10.42 7.41 1.82
CA GLY A 28 9.35 7.35 0.83
C GLY A 28 9.87 7.42 -0.61
N ILE A 29 10.70 8.42 -0.90
CA ILE A 29 11.24 8.68 -2.24
C ILE A 29 12.27 7.61 -2.65
N LEU A 30 13.19 7.24 -1.76
CA LEU A 30 14.32 6.38 -2.12
C LEU A 30 14.00 4.89 -2.04
N LEU A 31 13.07 4.49 -1.16
CA LEU A 31 12.75 3.09 -0.93
C LEU A 31 11.31 2.76 -1.28
N TYR A 32 10.31 3.45 -0.70
CA TYR A 32 8.92 3.04 -0.90
C TYR A 32 8.50 3.15 -2.37
N LEU A 33 8.69 4.29 -3.02
CA LEU A 33 8.28 4.44 -4.43
C LEU A 33 9.02 3.46 -5.37
N PRO A 34 10.36 3.36 -5.35
CA PRO A 34 11.07 2.48 -6.27
C PRO A 34 10.77 0.99 -6.03
N VAL A 35 10.72 0.55 -4.77
CA VAL A 35 10.44 -0.85 -4.44
C VAL A 35 8.99 -1.20 -4.79
N ASN A 36 8.02 -0.33 -4.48
CA ASN A 36 6.62 -0.58 -4.84
C ASN A 36 6.43 -0.62 -6.37
N TYR A 37 7.15 0.21 -7.14
CA TYR A 37 7.16 0.14 -8.60
C TYR A 37 7.65 -1.23 -9.10
N LEU A 38 8.75 -1.75 -8.56
CA LEU A 38 9.27 -3.07 -8.92
C LEU A 38 8.26 -4.18 -8.60
N ILE A 39 7.62 -4.13 -7.42
CA ILE A 39 6.62 -5.12 -7.03
C ILE A 39 5.42 -5.08 -7.98
N PHE A 40 4.89 -3.91 -8.30
CA PHE A 40 3.76 -3.80 -9.24
C PHE A 40 4.13 -4.29 -10.64
N LYS A 41 5.34 -3.96 -11.11
CA LYS A 41 5.83 -4.43 -12.40
C LYS A 41 5.90 -5.97 -12.44
N SER A 42 6.49 -6.58 -11.41
CA SER A 42 6.57 -8.04 -11.28
C SER A 42 5.19 -8.69 -11.19
N ALA A 43 4.29 -8.13 -10.36
CA ALA A 43 2.95 -8.66 -10.16
C ALA A 43 2.12 -8.67 -11.45
N LEU A 44 2.27 -7.64 -12.30
CA LEU A 44 1.65 -7.61 -13.63
C LEU A 44 2.31 -8.61 -14.58
N SER A 45 3.64 -8.70 -14.61
CA SER A 45 4.34 -9.62 -15.53
C SER A 45 4.11 -11.09 -15.19
N GLU A 46 3.94 -11.40 -13.91
CA GLU A 46 3.70 -12.77 -13.41
C GLU A 46 2.21 -13.13 -13.40
N GLY A 47 1.33 -12.19 -13.74
CA GLY A 47 -0.12 -12.41 -13.78
C GLY A 47 -0.79 -12.51 -12.40
N TYR A 48 -0.08 -12.13 -11.32
CA TYR A 48 -0.68 -12.01 -9.98
C TYR A 48 -1.71 -10.89 -9.88
N VAL A 49 -1.59 -9.88 -10.75
CA VAL A 49 -2.57 -8.82 -10.93
C VAL A 49 -2.97 -8.81 -12.41
N GLY A 50 -4.25 -9.02 -12.68
CA GLY A 50 -4.76 -9.27 -14.04
C GLY A 50 -4.78 -8.04 -14.94
N SER A 51 -4.75 -6.84 -14.36
CA SER A 51 -4.74 -5.60 -15.13
C SER A 51 -4.28 -4.37 -14.34
N THR A 52 -3.93 -3.30 -15.03
CA THR A 52 -3.68 -1.98 -14.42
C THR A 52 -4.90 -1.41 -13.69
N ARG A 53 -6.13 -1.87 -14.00
CA ARG A 53 -7.33 -1.48 -13.25
C ARG A 53 -7.34 -2.06 -11.83
N GLU A 54 -6.90 -3.30 -11.67
CA GLU A 54 -6.78 -3.94 -10.36
C GLU A 54 -5.74 -3.23 -9.48
N ILE A 55 -4.65 -2.72 -10.07
CA ILE A 55 -3.71 -1.84 -9.35
C ILE A 55 -4.45 -0.62 -8.77
N GLY A 56 -5.35 -0.01 -9.55
CA GLY A 56 -6.19 1.09 -9.08
C GLY A 56 -7.04 0.71 -7.86
N TYR A 57 -7.67 -0.47 -7.86
CA TYR A 57 -8.44 -0.95 -6.71
C TYR A 57 -7.55 -1.19 -5.48
N ILE A 58 -6.37 -1.82 -5.66
CA ILE A 58 -5.41 -2.04 -4.57
C ILE A 58 -4.88 -0.70 -4.02
N PHE A 59 -4.75 0.32 -4.88
CA PHE A 59 -4.38 1.68 -4.47
C PHE A 59 -5.46 2.35 -3.62
N ILE A 60 -6.73 2.28 -4.04
CA ILE A 60 -7.88 2.82 -3.27
C ILE A 60 -7.98 2.13 -1.91
N LEU A 61 -7.80 0.80 -1.85
CA LEU A 61 -7.76 0.06 -0.60
C LEU A 61 -6.62 0.54 0.30
N GLY A 62 -5.41 0.68 -0.25
CA GLY A 62 -4.26 1.20 0.50
C GLY A 62 -4.45 2.62 1.02
N LEU A 63 -5.03 3.50 0.20
CA LEU A 63 -5.36 4.87 0.59
C LEU A 63 -6.34 4.90 1.75
N THR A 64 -7.42 4.11 1.65
CA THR A 64 -8.44 4.03 2.71
C THR A 64 -7.84 3.44 3.99
N THR A 65 -7.07 2.36 3.90
CA THR A 65 -6.38 1.77 5.06
C THR A 65 -5.42 2.74 5.71
N PHE A 66 -4.64 3.49 4.91
CA PHE A 66 -3.72 4.51 5.43
C PHE A 66 -4.48 5.65 6.13
N ALA A 67 -5.53 6.18 5.51
CA ALA A 67 -6.35 7.24 6.11
C ALA A 67 -6.98 6.79 7.44
N LEU A 68 -7.49 5.56 7.49
CA LEU A 68 -8.02 4.97 8.72
C LEU A 68 -6.92 4.77 9.77
N PHE A 69 -5.72 4.35 9.37
CA PHE A 69 -4.56 4.24 10.26
C PHE A 69 -4.15 5.59 10.84
N GLU A 70 -4.10 6.65 10.04
CA GLU A 70 -3.79 7.99 10.55
C GLU A 70 -4.84 8.47 11.55
N TYR A 71 -6.12 8.12 11.34
CA TYR A 71 -7.21 8.55 12.20
C TYR A 71 -7.38 7.71 13.48
N PHE A 72 -7.37 6.38 13.36
CA PHE A 72 -7.61 5.44 14.48
C PHE A 72 -6.32 4.85 15.07
N GLY A 73 -5.17 5.09 14.43
CA GLY A 73 -3.88 4.60 14.86
C GLY A 73 -3.56 3.16 14.41
N PRO A 74 -2.53 2.54 15.03
CA PRO A 74 -1.94 1.27 14.59
C PRO A 74 -2.88 0.06 14.58
N ILE A 75 -4.00 0.10 15.30
CA ILE A 75 -4.99 -0.99 15.36
C ILE A 75 -5.49 -1.37 13.95
N VAL A 76 -5.62 -0.38 13.06
CA VAL A 76 -6.09 -0.58 11.68
C VAL A 76 -5.13 -1.46 10.88
N MET A 77 -3.82 -1.33 11.12
CA MET A 77 -2.81 -2.14 10.43
C MET A 77 -2.88 -3.61 10.89
N GLN A 78 -3.14 -3.84 12.19
CA GLN A 78 -3.30 -5.19 12.72
C GLN A 78 -4.54 -5.88 12.15
N ILE A 79 -5.68 -5.17 12.14
CA ILE A 79 -6.92 -5.67 11.55
C ILE A 79 -6.73 -5.96 10.06
N SER A 80 -6.11 -5.03 9.32
CA SER A 80 -5.86 -5.19 7.88
C SER A 80 -4.96 -6.39 7.57
N LEU A 81 -3.93 -6.63 8.40
CA LEU A 81 -3.08 -7.81 8.28
C LEU A 81 -3.89 -9.10 8.48
N LEU A 82 -4.69 -9.19 9.53
CA LEU A 82 -5.52 -10.37 9.78
C LEU A 82 -6.52 -10.62 8.64
N LEU A 83 -7.17 -9.56 8.14
CA LEU A 83 -8.07 -9.66 6.99
C LEU A 83 -7.36 -10.13 5.73
N SER A 84 -6.12 -9.69 5.48
CA SER A 84 -5.34 -10.13 4.33
C SER A 84 -4.99 -11.61 4.38
N ILE A 85 -4.67 -12.14 5.57
CA ILE A 85 -4.41 -13.57 5.78
C ILE A 85 -5.69 -14.37 5.52
N ILE A 86 -6.83 -13.93 6.07
CA ILE A 86 -8.13 -14.58 5.85
C ILE A 86 -8.47 -14.57 4.35
N TYR A 87 -8.31 -13.42 3.68
CA TYR A 87 -8.55 -13.28 2.25
C TYR A 87 -7.70 -14.26 1.43
N TYR A 88 -6.43 -14.40 1.75
CA TYR A 88 -5.53 -15.36 1.09
C TYR A 88 -6.04 -16.80 1.21
N PHE A 89 -6.41 -17.26 2.40
CA PHE A 89 -6.92 -18.61 2.55
C PHE A 89 -8.26 -18.83 1.85
N LEU A 90 -9.13 -17.81 1.83
CA LEU A 90 -10.39 -17.86 1.10
C LEU A 90 -10.16 -17.92 -0.41
N SER A 91 -9.23 -17.13 -0.95
CA SER A 91 -8.95 -17.12 -2.40
C SER A 91 -8.37 -18.45 -2.86
N VAL A 92 -7.44 -19.04 -2.10
CA VAL A 92 -6.90 -20.38 -2.38
C VAL A 92 -8.03 -21.42 -2.45
N LYS A 93 -8.96 -21.40 -1.49
CA LYS A 93 -10.08 -22.35 -1.44
C LYS A 93 -11.09 -22.17 -2.58
N LEU A 94 -11.25 -20.94 -3.09
CA LEU A 94 -12.19 -20.62 -4.17
C LEU A 94 -11.59 -20.87 -5.55
N ILE A 95 -10.27 -20.70 -5.71
CA ILE A 95 -9.54 -20.85 -6.99
C ILE A 95 -9.10 -22.30 -7.24
N HIS A 96 -8.83 -23.09 -6.19
CA HIS A 96 -8.49 -24.52 -6.29
C HIS A 96 -9.68 -25.46 -5.98
N LYS A 97 -10.88 -25.08 -6.44
CA LYS A 97 -12.03 -25.99 -6.47
C LYS A 97 -12.14 -26.70 -7.80
#